data_AF-A0A7J8D1H3-F1
#
_entry.id   AF-A0A7J8D1H3-F1
#
_cell.length_a   1.000
_cell.length_b   1.000
_cell.length_c   1.000
_cell.angle_alpha   90.00
_cell.angle_beta   90.00
_cell.angle_gamma   90.00
#
_symmetry.space_group_name_H-M   'P 1'
#
loop_
_entity.id
_entity.type
_entity.pdbx_description
1 polymer ?
#
loop_
_entity_poly.entity_id
_entity_poly.type
_entity_poly.pdbx_seq_one_letter_code
_entity_poly.pdbx_strand_id
1 'polypeptide(L)'
;MWSMGQTHLTPRFLEEMSSMPDDVFESPPLSASCFRGIPRSASPVSPDRVQVSPKEYGRTPVPVAKRGKRIASKVKHFAFDRQKRHYGLGVVGNWLNRSYRRSISSTVQRQLESFDSHRPYFTYWLTFVHIIITLLVICTYGIAPVGFAQHVTTQLVLRNKGVYESVKYLQQENFWIGPSSIDLIHLGAKFSPCLRKDQQIEQLVLRERDLERDSGCCVQNDHSGCIQTQRKDCSETLATFVKWQDDTGPSLDKLDLDQKRTSRAVCHQDPRTCEEPASSGAHIWPDDITKWPICTEQAKSNRTGFLHMDCQIKGRPCCIGTKGSCEITTREYCEFMHGYFHEEATLCSQVHCLDEVCGLLPFLNPEVPDQFYRLWLSLFLHAGLVHCFVSVVFQMTILRDLEKLAGWHRISIIFILSGITGNLASAIFLPYRAEVGPAGSQFGLLACLFVELFQSWPLLERPWKAFLNLSAIVLFLFACGLLPWIDNIAHIFGFLSGLLLAFAFLPYITFGTSDQYRKRALILVSLLVFAGLFASLVIWLYVYPIHWPWIEYLTCFPFTSRFCEKYELDQVLH
;
A
#
# COMPACT_ATOMS: atom_id res chain seq x y z
N MET A 1 -36.31 -13.43 -57.62
CA MET A 1 -36.90 -12.22 -58.24
C MET A 1 -35.92 -11.08 -57.96
N TRP A 2 -35.51 -10.41 -59.04
CA TRP A 2 -34.51 -9.36 -59.27
C TRP A 2 -34.31 -8.29 -58.16
N SER A 3 -33.24 -7.49 -58.10
CA SER A 3 -31.89 -7.40 -58.70
C SER A 3 -31.14 -6.23 -57.99
N MET A 4 -29.84 -6.15 -58.22
CA MET A 4 -28.77 -5.29 -57.68
C MET A 4 -28.94 -3.77 -57.81
N GLY A 5 -28.16 -3.04 -57.00
CA GLY A 5 -27.70 -1.68 -57.27
C GLY A 5 -26.60 -1.24 -56.28
N GLN A 6 -25.40 -0.99 -56.79
CA GLN A 6 -24.13 -0.81 -56.08
C GLN A 6 -23.67 0.67 -56.18
N THR A 7 -22.71 1.06 -55.32
CA THR A 7 -21.62 2.05 -55.51
C THR A 7 -21.69 3.54 -55.05
N HIS A 8 -20.71 3.86 -54.19
CA HIS A 8 -19.69 4.95 -54.18
C HIS A 8 -19.92 6.38 -53.61
N LEU A 9 -19.16 6.65 -52.52
CA LEU A 9 -18.20 7.76 -52.21
C LEU A 9 -18.62 9.26 -52.14
N THR A 10 -18.49 9.81 -50.90
CA THR A 10 -18.00 11.16 -50.43
C THR A 10 -18.63 12.46 -50.96
N PRO A 11 -18.78 13.55 -50.14
CA PRO A 11 -17.72 14.57 -50.02
C PRO A 11 -17.63 15.39 -48.69
N ARG A 12 -16.58 16.23 -48.69
CA ARG A 12 -15.95 17.21 -47.75
C ARG A 12 -16.82 18.27 -47.04
N PHE A 13 -16.17 18.93 -46.06
CA PHE A 13 -16.07 20.38 -45.72
C PHE A 13 -16.25 20.61 -44.19
N LEU A 14 -15.33 21.26 -43.47
CA LEU A 14 -14.90 22.66 -43.64
C LEU A 14 -13.48 22.96 -43.11
N GLU A 15 -12.84 23.93 -43.78
CA GLU A 15 -11.52 24.54 -43.61
C GLU A 15 -11.42 25.55 -42.45
N GLU A 16 -10.21 25.76 -41.92
CA GLU A 16 -9.40 27.03 -41.99
C GLU A 16 -8.16 26.85 -41.08
N MET A 17 -6.96 26.59 -41.62
CA MET A 17 -5.96 27.51 -42.19
C MET A 17 -5.41 28.58 -41.23
N SER A 18 -4.14 28.46 -40.84
CA SER A 18 -3.09 29.44 -41.20
C SER A 18 -1.69 29.03 -40.69
N SER A 19 -0.73 29.13 -41.59
CA SER A 19 0.70 28.82 -41.54
C SER A 19 1.61 29.98 -41.05
N MET A 20 2.79 29.61 -40.53
CA MET A 20 4.15 30.22 -40.41
C MET A 20 4.51 31.51 -41.20
N PRO A 21 5.62 32.28 -40.93
CA PRO A 21 6.98 31.79 -40.52
C PRO A 21 7.90 32.68 -39.63
N ASP A 22 9.07 32.09 -39.32
CA ASP A 22 10.43 32.52 -38.89
C ASP A 22 10.78 33.99 -38.56
N ASP A 23 11.62 34.17 -37.51
CA ASP A 23 12.86 35.00 -37.51
C ASP A 23 13.74 34.78 -36.25
N VAL A 24 14.83 34.00 -36.43
CA VAL A 24 16.26 34.39 -36.32
C VAL A 24 16.81 35.17 -35.07
N PHE A 25 17.70 34.45 -34.36
CA PHE A 25 19.01 34.79 -33.74
C PHE A 25 19.21 35.51 -32.38
N GLU A 26 20.10 34.83 -31.62
CA GLU A 26 21.27 35.32 -30.85
C GLU A 26 21.22 35.49 -29.31
N SER A 27 22.22 34.88 -28.67
CA SER A 27 22.71 35.11 -27.29
C SER A 27 24.22 35.47 -27.40
N PRO A 28 24.96 35.69 -26.29
CA PRO A 28 25.02 36.79 -25.31
C PRO A 28 26.34 37.62 -25.49
N PRO A 29 26.82 38.49 -24.55
CA PRO A 29 27.84 38.04 -23.57
C PRO A 29 28.01 38.84 -22.24
N LEU A 30 29.05 38.44 -21.50
CA LEU A 30 29.62 38.81 -20.19
C LEU A 30 30.06 40.27 -19.92
N SER A 31 30.18 40.58 -18.62
CA SER A 31 31.30 41.25 -17.90
C SER A 31 31.01 42.58 -17.17
N ALA A 32 31.36 42.64 -15.88
CA ALA A 32 32.27 43.64 -15.28
C ALA A 32 32.54 43.33 -13.79
N SER A 33 33.75 43.64 -13.36
CA SER A 33 34.49 43.10 -12.21
C SER A 33 34.87 44.16 -11.15
N CYS A 34 35.22 43.66 -9.95
CA CYS A 34 36.13 44.23 -8.94
C CYS A 34 35.70 45.45 -8.10
N PHE A 35 35.79 45.35 -6.76
CA PHE A 35 36.88 45.96 -5.98
C PHE A 35 36.98 45.36 -4.56
N ARG A 36 38.23 45.25 -4.10
CA ARG A 36 38.76 44.55 -2.91
C ARG A 36 39.23 45.60 -1.91
N GLY A 37 39.10 45.38 -0.59
CA GLY A 37 39.87 46.14 0.42
C GLY A 37 39.29 46.16 1.84
N ILE A 38 39.92 45.40 2.74
CA ILE A 38 39.74 45.38 4.21
C ILE A 38 40.84 46.29 4.85
N PRO A 39 41.03 46.35 6.19
CA PRO A 39 40.32 47.05 7.28
C PRO A 39 41.17 48.20 7.89
N ARG A 40 40.64 48.94 8.89
CA ARG A 40 41.41 49.23 10.13
C ARG A 40 40.53 49.71 11.30
N SER A 41 40.93 49.24 12.48
CA SER A 41 40.40 49.48 13.82
C SER A 41 40.66 50.90 14.33
N ALA A 42 39.81 51.39 15.24
CA ALA A 42 40.20 51.93 16.54
C ALA A 42 38.96 52.41 17.33
N SER A 43 38.69 51.79 18.48
CA SER A 43 38.18 52.49 19.68
C SER A 43 39.32 53.41 20.21
N PRO A 44 39.14 54.41 21.11
CA PRO A 44 38.25 54.36 22.28
C PRO A 44 37.66 55.71 22.74
N VAL A 45 37.11 55.71 23.97
CA VAL A 45 36.97 56.82 24.94
C VAL A 45 35.54 57.34 25.18
N SER A 46 34.99 56.87 26.31
CA SER A 46 34.05 57.57 27.21
C SER A 46 34.86 58.57 28.07
N PRO A 47 34.32 59.65 28.68
CA PRO A 47 33.28 59.52 29.73
C PRO A 47 32.32 60.75 29.91
N ASP A 48 31.51 60.65 30.97
CA ASP A 48 30.88 61.74 31.74
C ASP A 48 29.45 62.22 31.39
N ARG A 49 28.49 61.43 31.91
CA ARG A 49 27.52 61.79 32.96
C ARG A 49 27.20 63.29 33.18
N VAL A 50 25.99 63.73 32.80
CA VAL A 50 25.12 64.64 33.60
C VAL A 50 23.65 64.33 33.30
N GLN A 51 22.86 64.12 34.37
CA GLN A 51 21.39 64.03 34.34
C GLN A 51 20.76 65.41 34.16
N VAL A 52 19.81 65.56 33.23
CA VAL A 52 18.66 66.48 33.36
C VAL A 52 17.47 65.88 32.57
N SER A 53 16.33 65.71 33.24
CA SER A 53 15.01 65.54 32.60
C SER A 53 14.32 66.92 32.59
N PRO A 54 13.61 67.29 31.51
CA PRO A 54 12.15 67.29 31.63
C PRO A 54 11.37 66.94 30.35
N LYS A 55 10.23 66.27 30.56
CA LYS A 55 8.93 66.31 29.83
C LYS A 55 8.93 66.49 28.29
N GLU A 56 8.72 65.34 27.64
CA GLU A 56 7.60 65.00 26.72
C GLU A 56 7.10 66.04 25.69
N TYR A 57 7.34 65.78 24.39
CA TYR A 57 6.33 65.83 23.32
C TYR A 57 6.85 65.19 22.00
N GLY A 58 6.16 64.16 21.49
CA GLY A 58 5.97 63.91 20.04
C GLY A 58 7.02 63.17 19.20
N ARG A 59 6.90 61.83 19.10
CA ARG A 59 6.68 61.04 17.85
C ARG A 59 6.96 59.55 18.11
N THR A 60 5.91 58.74 18.02
CA THR A 60 5.99 57.28 17.91
C THR A 60 6.71 56.88 16.62
N PRO A 61 7.72 55.99 16.66
CA PRO A 61 8.21 55.34 15.44
C PRO A 61 7.21 54.25 15.03
N VAL A 62 6.70 54.36 13.81
CA VAL A 62 5.93 53.30 13.14
C VAL A 62 6.76 52.02 13.11
N PRO A 63 6.28 50.88 13.63
CA PRO A 63 7.03 49.64 13.51
C PRO A 63 6.92 49.15 12.07
N VAL A 64 8.07 49.12 11.39
CA VAL A 64 8.25 48.47 10.08
C VAL A 64 7.84 47.00 10.20
N ALA A 65 6.72 46.65 9.57
CA ALA A 65 6.20 45.29 9.54
C ALA A 65 7.15 44.39 8.72
N LYS A 66 7.95 43.57 9.41
CA LYS A 66 8.68 42.45 8.77
C LYS A 66 7.66 41.47 8.19
N ARG A 67 7.52 41.49 6.86
CA ARG A 67 6.54 40.75 6.02
C ARG A 67 6.48 39.24 6.28
N GLY A 68 7.51 38.62 6.87
CA GLY A 68 7.54 37.20 7.24
C GLY A 68 6.95 36.83 8.61
N LYS A 69 6.73 37.79 9.54
CA LYS A 69 6.22 37.47 10.88
C LYS A 69 4.72 37.18 10.92
N ARG A 70 3.94 37.62 9.92
CA ARG A 70 2.47 37.52 9.92
C ARG A 70 1.97 36.09 9.66
N ILE A 71 2.68 35.33 8.83
CA ILE A 71 2.36 33.92 8.55
C ILE A 71 2.84 33.07 9.73
N ALA A 72 4.09 33.26 10.19
CA ALA A 72 4.61 32.56 11.36
C ALA A 72 3.80 32.85 12.64
N SER A 73 3.32 34.09 12.85
CA SER A 73 2.46 34.44 13.98
C SER A 73 1.05 33.85 13.84
N LYS A 74 0.48 33.77 12.64
CA LYS A 74 -0.80 33.10 12.38
C LYS A 74 -0.70 31.58 12.54
N VAL A 75 0.38 30.96 12.07
CA VAL A 75 0.64 29.53 12.25
C VAL A 75 0.89 29.23 13.72
N LYS A 76 1.65 30.06 14.44
CA LYS A 76 1.84 29.93 15.90
C LYS A 76 0.54 30.12 16.66
N HIS A 77 -0.29 31.09 16.28
CA HIS A 77 -1.62 31.27 16.88
C HIS A 77 -2.53 30.07 16.57
N PHE A 78 -2.53 29.52 15.35
CA PHE A 78 -3.36 28.37 14.98
C PHE A 78 -2.88 27.04 15.61
N ALA A 79 -1.57 26.85 15.75
CA ALA A 79 -0.97 25.65 16.33
C ALA A 79 -1.04 25.63 17.87
N PHE A 80 -1.00 26.80 18.51
CA PHE A 80 -0.95 26.95 19.97
C PHE A 80 -2.13 27.72 20.58
N ASP A 81 -3.22 27.99 19.83
CA ASP A 81 -4.37 28.68 20.40
C ASP A 81 -5.00 27.85 21.52
N ARG A 82 -5.24 28.52 22.65
CA ARG A 82 -5.82 27.96 23.86
C ARG A 82 -7.36 27.94 23.80
N GLN A 83 -7.95 27.98 22.61
CA GLN A 83 -9.40 27.98 22.48
C GLN A 83 -9.97 26.69 23.07
N LYS A 84 -10.71 26.88 24.16
CA LYS A 84 -11.38 25.83 24.91
C LYS A 84 -12.48 25.23 24.03
N ARG A 85 -12.38 23.94 23.75
CA ARG A 85 -13.43 23.23 23.01
C ARG A 85 -14.61 22.99 23.94
N HIS A 86 -15.81 23.36 23.50
CA HIS A 86 -17.06 23.08 24.21
C HIS A 86 -17.61 21.70 23.80
N TYR A 87 -18.01 20.88 24.78
CA TYR A 87 -18.46 19.50 24.57
C TYR A 87 -19.72 19.42 23.68
N GLY A 88 -19.66 18.76 22.53
CA GLY A 88 -20.77 18.68 21.57
C GLY A 88 -20.85 19.84 20.57
N LEU A 89 -20.01 20.86 20.72
CA LEU A 89 -19.92 22.05 19.87
C LEU A 89 -18.52 22.18 19.22
N GLY A 90 -17.90 21.06 18.88
CA GLY A 90 -16.62 21.01 18.16
C GLY A 90 -16.68 21.62 16.75
N VAL A 91 -15.65 21.40 15.94
CA VAL A 91 -15.55 21.96 14.57
C VAL A 91 -16.78 21.59 13.73
N VAL A 92 -17.23 20.34 13.80
CA VAL A 92 -18.44 19.85 13.12
C VAL A 92 -19.71 20.48 13.70
N GLY A 93 -19.74 20.73 15.02
CA GLY A 93 -20.86 21.40 15.67
C GLY A 93 -21.02 22.84 15.18
N ASN A 94 -19.91 23.57 15.03
CA ASN A 94 -19.91 24.92 14.48
C ASN A 94 -20.32 24.92 13.00
N TRP A 95 -19.80 23.99 12.19
CA TRP A 95 -20.18 23.87 10.78
C TRP A 95 -21.67 23.59 10.60
N LEU A 96 -22.26 22.81 11.50
CA LEU A 96 -23.69 22.48 11.52
C LEU A 96 -24.56 23.47 12.30
N ASN A 97 -23.99 24.60 12.74
CA ASN A 97 -24.64 25.66 13.52
C ASN A 97 -25.43 25.14 14.74
N ARG A 98 -24.76 24.32 15.57
CA ARG A 98 -25.32 23.74 16.80
C ARG A 98 -25.24 24.74 17.96
N SER A 99 -26.28 24.76 18.80
CA SER A 99 -26.37 25.61 20.00
C SER A 99 -26.87 24.80 21.20
N TYR A 100 -26.40 25.19 22.39
CA TYR A 100 -26.94 24.68 23.65
C TYR A 100 -28.29 25.31 23.99
N ARG A 101 -29.09 24.58 24.77
CA ARG A 101 -30.37 25.07 25.32
C ARG A 101 -30.12 26.22 26.31
N ARG A 102 -31.00 27.22 26.29
CA ARG A 102 -30.90 28.43 27.14
C ARG A 102 -30.91 28.15 28.66
N SER A 103 -31.47 27.04 29.12
CA SER A 103 -31.55 26.69 30.54
C SER A 103 -30.89 25.33 30.81
N ILE A 104 -29.69 25.35 31.41
CA ILE A 104 -28.93 24.16 31.81
C ILE A 104 -28.75 24.19 33.33
N SER A 105 -28.78 23.02 33.99
CA SER A 105 -28.52 22.92 35.43
C SER A 105 -27.11 23.39 35.79
N SER A 106 -26.97 24.12 36.89
CA SER A 106 -25.68 24.69 37.34
C SER A 106 -24.60 23.64 37.61
N THR A 107 -24.99 22.44 38.06
CA THR A 107 -24.09 21.30 38.24
C THR A 107 -23.48 20.83 36.91
N VAL A 108 -24.30 20.77 35.86
CA VAL A 108 -23.87 20.32 34.52
C VAL A 108 -23.04 21.40 33.85
N GLN A 109 -23.40 22.67 34.03
CA GLN A 109 -22.61 23.80 33.54
C GLN A 109 -21.21 23.83 34.18
N ARG A 110 -21.10 23.61 35.50
CA ARG A 110 -19.79 23.48 36.17
C ARG A 110 -18.97 22.30 35.64
N GLN A 111 -19.60 21.16 35.35
CA GLN A 111 -18.92 20.02 34.73
C GLN A 111 -18.41 20.34 33.32
N LEU A 112 -19.22 21.01 32.49
CA LEU A 112 -18.83 21.47 31.15
C LEU A 112 -17.66 22.46 31.21
N GLU A 113 -17.68 23.38 32.18
CA GLU A 113 -16.61 24.34 32.42
C GLU A 113 -15.36 23.68 33.04
N SER A 114 -15.47 22.52 33.69
CA SER A 114 -14.33 21.80 34.28
C SER A 114 -13.57 20.92 33.29
N PHE A 115 -14.03 20.73 32.06
CA PHE A 115 -13.28 19.94 31.08
C PHE A 115 -11.97 20.63 30.70
N ASP A 116 -10.87 19.93 30.97
CA ASP A 116 -9.53 20.34 30.58
C ASP A 116 -9.34 20.26 29.08
N SER A 117 -8.78 21.31 28.50
CA SER A 117 -8.37 21.32 27.10
C SER A 117 -7.00 20.67 26.94
N HIS A 118 -6.97 19.55 26.25
CA HIS A 118 -5.75 18.80 26.01
C HIS A 118 -4.99 19.37 24.80
N ARG A 119 -3.66 19.14 24.76
CA ARG A 119 -2.83 19.50 23.61
C ARG A 119 -2.85 18.35 22.59
N PRO A 120 -3.04 18.64 21.29
CA PRO A 120 -3.20 17.60 20.27
C PRO A 120 -1.85 17.03 19.77
N TYR A 121 -1.07 16.43 20.66
CA TYR A 121 0.25 15.88 20.34
C TYR A 121 0.19 14.71 19.37
N PHE A 122 -0.78 13.80 19.54
CA PHE A 122 -0.95 12.63 18.69
C PHE A 122 -1.30 13.04 17.26
N THR A 123 -2.19 14.02 17.07
CA THR A 123 -2.53 14.54 15.75
C THR A 123 -1.30 15.12 15.04
N TYR A 124 -0.52 15.95 15.73
CA TYR A 124 0.67 16.56 15.12
C TYR A 124 1.76 15.52 14.80
N TRP A 125 1.96 14.54 15.69
CA TRP A 125 2.88 13.45 15.43
C TRP A 125 2.43 12.59 14.25
N LEU A 126 1.16 12.17 14.23
CA LEU A 126 0.59 11.32 13.19
C LEU A 126 0.65 12.01 11.81
N THR A 127 0.24 13.28 11.74
CA THR A 127 0.30 14.06 10.49
C THR A 127 1.72 14.22 9.98
N PHE A 128 2.69 14.45 10.87
CA PHE A 128 4.10 14.51 10.51
C PHE A 128 4.61 13.18 9.95
N VAL A 129 4.30 12.06 10.62
CA VAL A 129 4.68 10.71 10.18
C VAL A 129 4.08 10.40 8.81
N HIS A 130 2.79 10.67 8.60
CA HIS A 130 2.12 10.43 7.32
C HIS A 130 2.74 11.22 6.17
N ILE A 131 3.04 12.51 6.39
CA ILE A 131 3.67 13.35 5.36
C ILE A 131 5.06 12.82 5.01
N ILE A 132 5.88 12.51 6.02
CA ILE A 132 7.24 12.00 5.79
C ILE A 132 7.23 10.66 5.07
N ILE A 133 6.45 9.69 5.54
CA ILE A 133 6.37 8.37 4.91
C ILE A 133 5.90 8.49 3.47
N THR A 134 4.87 9.28 3.20
CA THR A 134 4.36 9.48 1.83
C THR A 134 5.43 10.08 0.92
N LEU A 135 6.17 11.10 1.40
CA LEU A 135 7.26 11.71 0.64
C LEU A 135 8.40 10.72 0.37
N LEU A 136 8.81 9.94 1.38
CA LEU A 136 9.85 8.94 1.23
C LEU A 136 9.47 7.87 0.21
N VAL A 137 8.27 7.32 0.31
CA VAL A 137 7.75 6.30 -0.61
C VAL A 137 7.76 6.79 -2.06
N ILE A 138 7.30 8.03 -2.30
CA ILE A 138 7.30 8.62 -3.65
C ILE A 138 8.73 8.86 -4.15
N CYS A 139 9.65 9.26 -3.27
CA CYS A 139 11.05 9.50 -3.65
C CYS A 139 11.78 8.19 -4.01
N THR A 140 11.45 7.06 -3.37
CA THR A 140 12.14 5.78 -3.58
C THR A 140 11.50 4.90 -4.65
N TYR A 141 10.17 4.85 -4.72
CA TYR A 141 9.42 3.98 -5.66
C TYR A 141 8.84 4.73 -6.86
N GLY A 142 8.86 6.06 -6.84
CA GLY A 142 8.32 6.87 -7.93
C GLY A 142 6.79 6.95 -7.94
N ILE A 143 6.26 7.35 -9.11
CA ILE A 143 4.83 7.60 -9.33
C ILE A 143 4.38 6.72 -10.49
N ALA A 144 3.39 5.88 -10.25
CA ALA A 144 2.72 5.09 -11.28
C ALA A 144 1.89 5.99 -12.22
N PRO A 145 1.57 5.54 -13.45
CA PRO A 145 0.74 6.30 -14.38
C PRO A 145 -0.57 6.78 -13.71
N VAL A 146 -0.88 8.07 -13.86
CA VAL A 146 -2.01 8.69 -13.16
C VAL A 146 -3.29 8.56 -13.98
N GLY A 147 -4.30 7.94 -13.39
CA GLY A 147 -5.60 7.74 -14.03
C GLY A 147 -6.44 6.70 -13.31
N PHE A 148 -7.52 6.28 -13.95
CA PHE A 148 -8.52 5.33 -13.42
C PHE A 148 -8.62 4.06 -14.26
N ALA A 149 -7.84 3.96 -15.34
CA ALA A 149 -7.88 2.85 -16.27
C ALA A 149 -6.66 1.94 -16.07
N GLN A 150 -6.51 0.95 -16.96
CA GLN A 150 -5.29 0.16 -17.06
C GLN A 150 -4.37 0.81 -18.08
N HIS A 151 -3.10 0.97 -17.69
CA HIS A 151 -2.05 1.41 -18.59
C HIS A 151 -1.38 0.18 -19.20
N VAL A 152 -1.40 0.08 -20.53
CA VAL A 152 -0.78 -1.03 -21.26
C VAL A 152 0.52 -0.55 -21.88
N THR A 153 1.62 -1.20 -21.53
CA THR A 153 2.93 -0.98 -22.16
C THR A 153 3.27 -2.19 -23.02
N THR A 154 3.82 -1.96 -24.21
CA THR A 154 4.14 -3.04 -25.16
C THR A 154 5.57 -2.90 -25.66
N GLN A 155 6.35 -3.97 -25.59
CA GLN A 155 7.74 -3.98 -26.04
C GLN A 155 8.10 -5.33 -26.68
N LEU A 156 9.02 -5.30 -27.64
CA LEU A 156 9.65 -6.51 -28.19
C LEU A 156 10.72 -6.98 -27.21
N VAL A 157 10.53 -8.16 -26.62
CA VAL A 157 11.44 -8.75 -25.63
C VAL A 157 11.84 -10.16 -26.06
N LEU A 158 13.10 -10.53 -25.79
CA LEU A 158 13.60 -11.86 -26.13
C LEU A 158 12.95 -12.91 -25.21
N ARG A 159 12.20 -13.84 -25.79
CA ARG A 159 11.51 -14.93 -25.06
C ARG A 159 12.30 -16.23 -25.09
N ASN A 160 11.78 -17.22 -24.37
CA ASN A 160 12.39 -18.54 -24.16
C ASN A 160 12.73 -19.30 -25.45
N LYS A 161 12.06 -18.99 -26.57
CA LYS A 161 12.32 -19.59 -27.89
C LYS A 161 13.52 -19.01 -28.62
N GLY A 162 14.24 -18.05 -28.03
CA GLY A 162 15.33 -17.33 -28.69
C GLY A 162 14.84 -16.35 -29.76
N VAL A 163 13.56 -15.98 -29.73
CA VAL A 163 12.92 -15.05 -30.68
C VAL A 163 12.33 -13.86 -29.91
N TYR A 164 12.39 -12.67 -30.52
CA TYR A 164 11.74 -11.47 -30.00
C TYR A 164 10.23 -11.56 -30.19
N GLU A 165 9.47 -11.46 -29.11
CA GLU A 165 8.01 -11.44 -29.13
C GLU A 165 7.51 -10.11 -28.55
N SER A 166 6.36 -9.64 -29.04
CA SER A 166 5.71 -8.44 -28.51
C SER A 166 4.95 -8.80 -27.24
N VAL A 167 5.52 -8.49 -26.08
CA VAL A 167 4.89 -8.72 -24.77
C VAL A 167 4.19 -7.45 -24.31
N LYS A 168 3.06 -7.62 -23.62
CA LYS A 168 2.29 -6.52 -23.03
C LYS A 168 2.36 -6.60 -21.51
N TYR A 169 2.68 -5.50 -20.85
CA TYR A 169 2.59 -5.36 -19.40
C TYR A 169 1.42 -4.44 -19.05
N LEU A 170 0.53 -4.95 -18.20
CA LEU A 170 -0.70 -4.30 -17.76
C LEU A 170 -0.51 -3.78 -16.34
N GLN A 171 -0.44 -2.45 -16.18
CA GLN A 171 -0.33 -1.81 -14.87
C GLN A 171 -1.61 -1.05 -14.53
N GLN A 172 -2.01 -1.08 -13.27
CA GLN A 172 -3.12 -0.29 -12.78
C GLN A 172 -2.69 1.17 -12.58
N GLU A 173 -3.45 2.11 -13.14
CA GLU A 173 -3.20 3.53 -12.92
C GLU A 173 -3.56 3.93 -11.48
N ASN A 174 -2.81 4.87 -10.93
CA ASN A 174 -3.00 5.37 -9.58
C ASN A 174 -3.44 6.84 -9.60
N PHE A 175 -4.74 7.09 -9.51
CA PHE A 175 -5.29 8.45 -9.45
C PHE A 175 -4.88 9.24 -8.20
N TRP A 176 -4.36 8.59 -7.16
CA TRP A 176 -3.91 9.27 -5.94
C TRP A 176 -2.55 9.97 -6.09
N ILE A 177 -1.90 9.84 -7.25
CA ILE A 177 -0.54 10.35 -7.52
C ILE A 177 0.45 9.71 -6.54
N GLY A 178 0.78 8.45 -6.78
CA GLY A 178 1.66 7.66 -5.91
C GLY A 178 2.19 6.41 -6.60
N PRO A 179 2.87 5.51 -5.86
CA PRO A 179 3.52 4.32 -6.42
C PRO A 179 2.50 3.28 -6.92
N SER A 180 2.99 2.20 -7.51
CA SER A 180 2.14 1.10 -7.99
C SER A 180 1.55 0.27 -6.83
N SER A 181 0.52 -0.53 -7.11
CA SER A 181 -0.06 -1.42 -6.10
C SER A 181 0.92 -2.49 -5.62
N ILE A 182 1.78 -3.01 -6.49
CA ILE A 182 2.81 -4.00 -6.12
C ILE A 182 3.85 -3.38 -5.18
N ASP A 183 4.28 -2.14 -5.43
CA ASP A 183 5.19 -1.41 -4.53
C ASP A 183 4.56 -1.16 -3.15
N LEU A 184 3.26 -0.84 -3.12
CA LEU A 184 2.51 -0.66 -1.87
C LEU A 184 2.43 -1.98 -1.08
N ILE A 185 2.21 -3.12 -1.76
CA ILE A 185 2.26 -4.45 -1.13
C ILE A 185 3.66 -4.67 -0.55
N HIS A 186 4.71 -4.45 -1.33
CA HIS A 186 6.10 -4.59 -0.90
C HIS A 186 6.44 -3.72 0.33
N LEU A 187 5.80 -2.55 0.46
CA LEU A 187 5.98 -1.61 1.57
C LEU A 187 5.17 -1.93 2.84
N GLY A 188 4.35 -2.98 2.82
CA GLY A 188 3.55 -3.37 3.99
C GLY A 188 2.08 -2.96 3.94
N ALA A 189 1.51 -2.71 2.75
CA ALA A 189 0.07 -2.57 2.59
C ALA A 189 -0.69 -3.80 3.12
N LYS A 190 -1.95 -3.61 3.51
CA LYS A 190 -2.83 -4.73 3.84
C LYS A 190 -3.02 -5.56 2.58
N PHE A 191 -2.58 -6.82 2.61
CA PHE A 191 -2.74 -7.77 1.53
C PHE A 191 -2.80 -9.19 2.12
N SER A 192 -3.95 -9.86 1.97
CA SER A 192 -4.24 -11.10 2.72
C SER A 192 -3.31 -12.26 2.42
N PRO A 193 -2.83 -12.46 1.18
CA PRO A 193 -1.80 -13.46 0.89
C PRO A 193 -0.51 -13.33 1.72
N CYS A 194 -0.13 -12.13 2.14
CA CYS A 194 1.03 -11.92 3.01
C CYS A 194 0.73 -12.14 4.50
N LEU A 195 -0.55 -12.10 4.88
CA LEU A 195 -1.02 -12.25 6.26
C LEU A 195 -1.24 -13.71 6.65
N ARG A 196 -1.67 -14.54 5.69
CA ARG A 196 -2.01 -15.95 5.89
C ARG A 196 -1.96 -16.73 4.58
N LYS A 197 -1.91 -18.07 4.68
CA LYS A 197 -1.99 -18.96 3.51
C LYS A 197 -3.31 -18.76 2.78
N ASP A 198 -3.20 -18.71 1.45
CA ASP A 198 -4.33 -18.57 0.54
C ASP A 198 -4.42 -19.77 -0.40
N GLN A 199 -5.63 -20.32 -0.54
CA GLN A 199 -5.87 -21.54 -1.30
C GLN A 199 -5.68 -21.34 -2.82
N GLN A 200 -5.95 -20.15 -3.36
CA GLN A 200 -5.77 -19.91 -4.81
C GLN A 200 -4.28 -19.83 -5.15
N ILE A 201 -3.47 -19.19 -4.29
CA ILE A 201 -2.03 -19.13 -4.48
C ILE A 201 -1.40 -20.51 -4.27
N GLU A 202 -1.84 -21.27 -3.27
CA GLU A 202 -1.36 -22.64 -3.08
C GLU A 202 -1.66 -23.53 -4.29
N GLN A 203 -2.87 -23.44 -4.86
CA GLN A 203 -3.22 -24.14 -6.09
C GLN A 203 -2.39 -23.70 -7.30
N LEU A 204 -2.09 -22.39 -7.41
CA LEU A 204 -1.22 -21.86 -8.45
C LEU A 204 0.20 -22.42 -8.33
N VAL A 205 0.79 -22.37 -7.12
CA VAL A 205 2.14 -22.89 -6.85
C VAL A 205 2.21 -24.40 -7.09
N LEU A 206 1.19 -25.17 -6.70
CA LEU A 206 1.12 -26.60 -6.97
C LEU A 206 1.08 -26.89 -8.47
N ARG A 207 0.27 -26.14 -9.23
CA ARG A 207 0.20 -26.27 -10.70
C ARG A 207 1.53 -25.93 -11.35
N GLU A 208 2.19 -24.83 -10.94
CA GLU A 208 3.51 -24.45 -11.45
C GLU A 208 4.56 -25.52 -11.14
N ARG A 209 4.54 -26.10 -9.93
CA ARG A 209 5.43 -27.22 -9.55
C ARG A 209 5.18 -28.48 -10.37
N ASP A 210 3.94 -28.82 -10.70
CA ASP A 210 3.64 -29.98 -11.54
C ASP A 210 4.14 -29.77 -12.98
N LEU A 211 3.98 -28.56 -13.53
CA LEU A 211 4.53 -28.20 -14.84
C LEU A 211 6.07 -28.21 -14.84
N GLU A 212 6.69 -27.72 -13.77
CA GLU A 212 8.13 -27.75 -13.59
C GLU A 212 8.65 -29.17 -13.44
N ARG A 213 8.00 -30.04 -12.66
CA ARG A 213 8.36 -31.46 -12.54
C ARG A 213 8.44 -32.12 -13.91
N ASP A 214 7.63 -31.68 -14.85
CA ASP A 214 7.60 -32.20 -16.21
C ASP A 214 8.60 -31.55 -17.19
N SER A 215 9.31 -30.49 -16.78
CA SER A 215 10.24 -29.74 -17.61
C SER A 215 11.54 -30.50 -17.95
N GLY A 216 12.28 -29.99 -18.92
CA GLY A 216 13.61 -30.46 -19.30
C GLY A 216 14.47 -29.33 -19.85
N CYS A 217 15.74 -29.63 -20.14
CA CYS A 217 16.68 -28.63 -20.61
C CYS A 217 16.63 -28.51 -22.14
N CYS A 218 16.17 -27.36 -22.65
CA CYS A 218 16.17 -27.05 -24.07
C CYS A 218 17.51 -26.39 -24.44
N VAL A 219 18.36 -27.10 -25.18
CA VAL A 219 19.70 -26.65 -25.55
C VAL A 219 19.69 -26.21 -27.01
N GLN A 220 20.07 -24.97 -27.30
CA GLN A 220 20.08 -24.46 -28.68
C GLN A 220 21.24 -25.06 -29.47
N ASN A 221 20.97 -25.44 -30.73
CA ASN A 221 21.92 -26.15 -31.58
C ASN A 221 23.10 -25.28 -32.06
N ASP A 222 22.94 -23.96 -32.01
CA ASP A 222 23.96 -22.96 -32.36
C ASP A 222 24.90 -22.60 -31.19
N HIS A 223 24.79 -23.32 -30.06
CA HIS A 223 25.50 -23.03 -28.81
C HIS A 223 25.20 -21.65 -28.21
N SER A 224 24.12 -20.99 -28.62
CA SER A 224 23.72 -19.70 -28.05
C SER A 224 23.31 -19.80 -26.59
N GLY A 225 22.83 -20.95 -26.12
CA GLY A 225 22.57 -21.22 -24.72
C GLY A 225 21.51 -22.29 -24.49
N CYS A 226 21.04 -22.40 -23.25
CA CYS A 226 19.99 -23.32 -22.85
C CYS A 226 19.03 -22.71 -21.84
N ILE A 227 17.82 -23.28 -21.78
CA ILE A 227 16.74 -22.84 -20.89
C ILE A 227 15.92 -24.04 -20.42
N GLN A 228 15.54 -24.02 -19.13
CA GLN A 228 14.64 -25.02 -18.57
C GLN A 228 13.21 -24.70 -19.02
N THR A 229 12.55 -25.62 -19.71
CA THR A 229 11.20 -25.40 -20.24
C THR A 229 10.45 -26.72 -20.50
N GLN A 230 9.17 -26.63 -20.86
CA GLN A 230 8.40 -27.80 -21.31
C GLN A 230 8.76 -28.18 -22.74
N ARG A 231 8.56 -29.46 -23.10
CA ARG A 231 8.86 -29.96 -24.45
C ARG A 231 8.13 -29.18 -25.56
N LYS A 232 6.89 -28.77 -25.30
CA LYS A 232 6.04 -28.00 -26.24
C LYS A 232 6.59 -26.60 -26.55
N ASP A 233 7.37 -26.02 -25.64
CA ASP A 233 7.89 -24.66 -25.73
C ASP A 233 9.34 -24.64 -26.24
N CYS A 234 9.98 -25.81 -26.36
CA CYS A 234 11.29 -25.98 -26.97
C CYS A 234 11.17 -26.15 -28.50
N SER A 235 11.97 -25.39 -29.26
CA SER A 235 11.93 -25.44 -30.72
C SER A 235 12.42 -26.79 -31.26
N GLU A 236 11.61 -27.48 -32.07
CA GLU A 236 12.00 -28.78 -32.64
C GLU A 236 13.12 -28.71 -33.68
N THR A 237 13.29 -27.57 -34.36
CA THR A 237 14.28 -27.36 -35.42
C THR A 237 15.58 -26.71 -34.96
N LEU A 238 15.50 -25.78 -34.00
CA LEU A 238 16.63 -24.94 -33.56
C LEU A 238 17.25 -25.40 -32.24
N ALA A 239 16.61 -26.32 -31.52
CA ALA A 239 17.05 -26.77 -30.22
C ALA A 239 16.88 -28.29 -30.05
N THR A 240 17.65 -28.84 -29.12
CA THR A 240 17.57 -30.23 -28.68
C THR A 240 17.00 -30.26 -27.27
N PHE A 241 15.87 -30.94 -27.10
CA PHE A 241 15.24 -31.12 -25.80
C PHE A 241 15.90 -32.28 -25.04
N VAL A 242 16.70 -31.97 -24.03
CA VAL A 242 17.41 -32.94 -23.19
C VAL A 242 16.53 -33.30 -21.99
N LYS A 243 16.21 -34.59 -21.87
CA LYS A 243 15.46 -35.16 -20.75
C LYS A 243 15.88 -36.62 -20.56
N TRP A 244 16.07 -37.05 -19.31
CA TRP A 244 16.36 -38.46 -19.00
C TRP A 244 15.12 -39.31 -19.33
N GLN A 245 15.33 -40.42 -20.04
CA GLN A 245 14.33 -41.47 -20.26
C GLN A 245 14.47 -42.55 -19.17
N ASP A 246 13.41 -43.32 -18.91
CA ASP A 246 13.29 -44.27 -17.79
C ASP A 246 14.49 -45.22 -17.62
N ASP A 247 15.19 -45.58 -18.70
CA ASP A 247 16.36 -46.46 -18.67
C ASP A 247 17.74 -45.76 -18.71
N THR A 248 17.76 -44.46 -18.99
CA THR A 248 18.98 -43.65 -19.24
C THR A 248 19.37 -42.71 -18.08
N GLY A 249 18.51 -42.60 -17.06
CA GLY A 249 18.80 -41.82 -15.87
C GLY A 249 19.96 -42.41 -15.05
N PRO A 250 20.72 -41.57 -14.33
CA PRO A 250 21.76 -42.05 -13.42
C PRO A 250 21.14 -42.80 -12.24
N SER A 251 21.90 -43.71 -11.62
CA SER A 251 21.47 -44.41 -10.41
C SER A 251 21.23 -43.41 -9.26
N LEU A 252 20.19 -43.68 -8.47
CA LEU A 252 19.75 -42.80 -7.38
C LEU A 252 20.80 -42.75 -6.27
N ASP A 253 21.40 -43.89 -5.96
CA ASP A 253 22.54 -44.06 -5.07
C ASP A 253 23.71 -44.74 -5.81
N LYS A 254 24.95 -44.48 -5.37
CA LYS A 254 26.13 -45.19 -5.85
C LYS A 254 26.17 -46.64 -5.33
N LEU A 255 25.44 -46.97 -4.26
CA LEU A 255 25.35 -48.33 -3.71
C LEU A 255 24.17 -49.16 -4.23
N ASP A 256 23.09 -48.54 -4.71
CA ASP A 256 21.90 -49.24 -5.21
C ASP A 256 21.73 -49.04 -6.72
N LEU A 257 22.18 -50.02 -7.50
CA LEU A 257 22.24 -50.00 -8.96
C LEU A 257 20.87 -50.26 -9.62
N ASP A 258 19.89 -50.79 -8.89
CA ASP A 258 18.58 -51.15 -9.44
C ASP A 258 17.62 -49.95 -9.51
N GLN A 259 17.84 -48.90 -8.72
CA GLN A 259 16.97 -47.73 -8.68
C GLN A 259 17.57 -46.57 -9.49
N LYS A 260 17.13 -46.42 -10.75
CA LYS A 260 17.50 -45.30 -11.62
C LYS A 260 16.59 -44.10 -11.40
N ARG A 261 17.15 -42.89 -11.53
CA ARG A 261 16.39 -41.65 -11.50
C ARG A 261 15.47 -41.54 -12.72
N THR A 262 14.20 -41.29 -12.46
CA THR A 262 13.19 -40.88 -13.45
C THR A 262 13.00 -39.36 -13.49
N SER A 263 13.50 -38.64 -12.47
CA SER A 263 13.64 -37.17 -12.46
C SER A 263 14.37 -36.68 -13.69
N ARG A 264 14.12 -35.45 -14.10
CA ARG A 264 14.45 -34.94 -15.43
C ARG A 264 15.76 -34.16 -15.42
N ALA A 265 16.33 -33.91 -16.60
CA ALA A 265 17.53 -33.10 -16.74
C ALA A 265 17.21 -31.62 -16.45
N VAL A 266 18.00 -31.00 -15.58
CA VAL A 266 17.91 -29.57 -15.26
C VAL A 266 19.08 -28.86 -15.91
N CYS A 267 18.83 -27.73 -16.62
CA CYS A 267 19.93 -26.98 -17.22
C CYS A 267 20.94 -26.54 -16.15
N HIS A 268 22.21 -26.84 -16.38
CA HIS A 268 23.33 -26.47 -15.52
C HIS A 268 23.24 -27.00 -14.08
N GLN A 269 22.45 -28.04 -13.84
CA GLN A 269 22.38 -28.68 -12.54
C GLN A 269 22.22 -30.19 -12.68
N ASP A 270 23.17 -30.94 -12.13
CA ASP A 270 23.18 -32.40 -12.14
C ASP A 270 23.77 -32.95 -10.83
N PRO A 271 23.06 -33.87 -10.13
CA PRO A 271 23.51 -34.44 -8.85
C PRO A 271 24.85 -35.19 -8.95
N ARG A 272 25.28 -35.59 -10.15
CA ARG A 272 26.59 -36.25 -10.37
C ARG A 272 27.76 -35.27 -10.36
N THR A 273 27.49 -33.99 -10.64
CA THR A 273 28.52 -32.95 -10.86
C THR A 273 28.56 -31.88 -9.77
N CYS A 274 27.49 -31.76 -8.99
CA CYS A 274 27.41 -30.80 -7.90
C CYS A 274 28.27 -31.24 -6.71
N GLU A 275 29.16 -30.36 -6.25
CA GLU A 275 30.02 -30.58 -5.08
C GLU A 275 29.35 -30.09 -3.79
N GLU A 276 28.62 -28.96 -3.87
CA GLU A 276 27.90 -28.40 -2.71
C GLU A 276 26.46 -27.99 -3.07
N PRO A 277 25.43 -28.69 -2.53
CA PRO A 277 25.50 -29.91 -1.72
C PRO A 277 25.62 -31.19 -2.58
N ALA A 278 26.69 -31.98 -2.39
CA ALA A 278 26.85 -33.25 -3.09
C ALA A 278 25.73 -34.26 -2.78
N SER A 279 25.16 -34.89 -3.80
CA SER A 279 24.19 -35.99 -3.64
C SER A 279 24.90 -37.28 -3.24
N SER A 280 25.09 -37.52 -1.94
CA SER A 280 25.73 -38.74 -1.42
C SER A 280 25.28 -39.12 0.00
N GLY A 281 25.33 -40.42 0.33
CA GLY A 281 25.07 -40.93 1.68
C GLY A 281 23.65 -40.62 2.18
N ALA A 282 23.53 -39.96 3.35
CA ALA A 282 22.23 -39.59 3.93
C ALA A 282 21.56 -38.37 3.27
N HIS A 283 22.25 -37.67 2.36
CA HIS A 283 21.78 -36.44 1.70
C HIS A 283 21.57 -36.62 0.19
N ILE A 284 21.12 -37.81 -0.22
CA ILE A 284 20.81 -38.10 -1.62
C ILE A 284 19.65 -37.21 -2.10
N TRP A 285 19.85 -36.54 -3.23
CA TRP A 285 18.80 -35.70 -3.80
C TRP A 285 17.62 -36.59 -4.23
N PRO A 286 16.37 -36.21 -3.96
CA PRO A 286 15.22 -37.02 -4.33
C PRO A 286 15.04 -37.14 -5.85
N ASP A 287 14.24 -38.11 -6.30
CA ASP A 287 13.88 -38.28 -7.72
C ASP A 287 12.82 -37.28 -8.22
N ASP A 288 12.57 -36.20 -7.48
CA ASP A 288 11.67 -35.11 -7.86
C ASP A 288 12.51 -33.83 -7.98
N ILE A 289 12.65 -33.31 -9.20
CA ILE A 289 13.48 -32.11 -9.47
C ILE A 289 12.99 -30.89 -8.70
N THR A 290 11.71 -30.84 -8.36
CA THR A 290 11.14 -29.72 -7.59
C THR A 290 11.68 -29.67 -6.15
N LYS A 291 12.29 -30.75 -5.67
CA LYS A 291 12.89 -30.84 -4.33
C LYS A 291 14.41 -30.78 -4.36
N TRP A 292 15.01 -30.46 -5.51
CA TRP A 292 16.47 -30.36 -5.62
C TRP A 292 16.96 -29.05 -4.99
N PRO A 293 18.01 -29.10 -4.16
CA PRO A 293 18.62 -27.89 -3.60
C PRO A 293 19.34 -27.09 -4.68
N ILE A 294 19.68 -25.83 -4.41
CA ILE A 294 20.53 -25.03 -5.32
C ILE A 294 21.95 -25.60 -5.29
N CYS A 295 22.54 -25.83 -6.47
CA CYS A 295 23.94 -26.22 -6.57
C CYS A 295 24.82 -24.96 -6.50
N THR A 296 25.50 -24.77 -5.39
CA THR A 296 26.35 -23.59 -5.14
C THR A 296 27.76 -23.76 -5.67
N GLU A 297 28.32 -24.97 -5.59
CA GLU A 297 29.64 -25.29 -6.15
C GLU A 297 29.55 -26.46 -7.13
N GLN A 298 30.10 -26.24 -8.33
CA GLN A 298 30.24 -27.25 -9.37
C GLN A 298 31.69 -27.70 -9.50
N ALA A 299 31.88 -28.98 -9.81
CA ALA A 299 33.21 -29.52 -10.09
C ALA A 299 33.90 -28.73 -11.20
N LYS A 300 35.13 -28.26 -10.93
CA LYS A 300 35.96 -27.47 -11.87
C LYS A 300 36.36 -28.31 -13.09
N SER A 301 35.49 -28.38 -14.10
CA SER A 301 35.79 -28.95 -15.41
C SER A 301 35.25 -28.05 -16.53
N ASN A 302 36.04 -27.82 -17.57
CA ASN A 302 35.61 -27.03 -18.73
C ASN A 302 34.53 -27.71 -19.58
N ARG A 303 34.40 -29.04 -19.49
CA ARG A 303 33.33 -29.83 -20.11
C ARG A 303 33.04 -31.06 -19.26
N THR A 304 31.79 -31.20 -18.85
CA THR A 304 31.29 -32.35 -18.10
C THR A 304 30.92 -33.52 -19.02
N GLY A 305 30.74 -33.26 -20.32
CA GLY A 305 30.27 -34.24 -21.30
C GLY A 305 28.74 -34.39 -21.33
N PHE A 306 28.02 -33.62 -20.51
CA PHE A 306 26.57 -33.59 -20.49
C PHE A 306 26.06 -32.32 -21.19
N LEU A 307 25.24 -32.50 -22.23
CA LEU A 307 24.69 -31.40 -23.04
C LEU A 307 23.97 -30.34 -22.21
N HIS A 308 23.22 -30.75 -21.18
CA HIS A 308 22.49 -29.83 -20.30
C HIS A 308 23.39 -29.08 -19.30
N MET A 309 24.63 -29.52 -19.08
CA MET A 309 25.59 -28.86 -18.19
C MET A 309 26.55 -27.95 -18.96
N ASP A 310 26.95 -28.33 -20.17
CA ASP A 310 27.97 -27.63 -20.95
C ASP A 310 27.40 -26.44 -21.76
N CYS A 311 26.18 -25.99 -21.44
CA CYS A 311 25.46 -24.90 -22.12
C CYS A 311 25.38 -23.63 -21.27
N GLN A 312 25.41 -22.44 -21.88
CA GLN A 312 25.23 -21.19 -21.15
C GLN A 312 23.74 -21.00 -20.80
N ILE A 313 23.41 -20.87 -19.51
CA ILE A 313 22.03 -20.59 -19.07
C ILE A 313 21.58 -19.22 -19.61
N LYS A 314 20.44 -19.20 -20.31
CA LYS A 314 19.79 -17.96 -20.78
C LYS A 314 18.55 -17.58 -19.99
N GLY A 315 17.86 -18.56 -19.42
CA GLY A 315 16.67 -18.33 -18.61
C GLY A 315 16.85 -18.79 -17.17
N ARG A 316 16.38 -17.96 -16.24
CA ARG A 316 16.38 -18.26 -14.80
C ARG A 316 15.03 -17.92 -14.19
N PRO A 317 14.73 -18.42 -12.98
CA PRO A 317 13.50 -18.10 -12.28
C PRO A 317 13.31 -16.59 -12.11
N CYS A 318 12.15 -16.09 -12.52
CA CYS A 318 11.71 -14.72 -12.34
C CYS A 318 10.38 -14.70 -11.58
N CYS A 319 10.34 -13.97 -10.47
CA CYS A 319 9.14 -13.79 -9.67
C CYS A 319 8.35 -12.57 -10.17
N ILE A 320 7.12 -12.80 -10.63
CA ILE A 320 6.27 -11.78 -11.25
C ILE A 320 4.87 -11.72 -10.65
N GLY A 321 4.28 -10.52 -10.70
CA GLY A 321 2.90 -10.27 -10.32
C GLY A 321 2.64 -10.36 -8.82
N THR A 322 1.42 -9.98 -8.40
CA THR A 322 1.05 -9.89 -6.98
C THR A 322 0.75 -11.23 -6.31
N LYS A 323 0.63 -12.32 -7.09
CA LYS A 323 0.47 -13.69 -6.57
C LYS A 323 1.81 -14.38 -6.28
N GLY A 324 2.93 -13.77 -6.69
CA GLY A 324 4.24 -14.39 -6.64
C GLY A 324 4.34 -15.59 -7.58
N SER A 325 3.92 -15.44 -8.83
CA SER A 325 4.07 -16.48 -9.85
C SER A 325 5.53 -16.56 -10.29
N CYS A 326 6.01 -17.77 -10.57
CA CYS A 326 7.37 -17.98 -11.05
C CYS A 326 7.39 -18.43 -12.52
N GLU A 327 8.18 -17.74 -13.33
CA GLU A 327 8.44 -18.12 -14.72
C GLU A 327 9.95 -18.19 -14.97
N ILE A 328 10.44 -19.30 -15.53
CA ILE A 328 11.84 -19.39 -15.99
C ILE A 328 11.93 -18.67 -17.33
N THR A 329 12.62 -17.54 -17.34
CA THR A 329 12.61 -16.62 -18.47
C THR A 329 13.92 -15.83 -18.58
N THR A 330 14.07 -15.07 -19.67
CA THR A 330 15.24 -14.21 -19.88
C THR A 330 15.21 -13.01 -18.93
N ARG A 331 16.40 -12.45 -18.67
CA ARG A 331 16.54 -11.22 -17.86
C ARG A 331 15.76 -10.05 -18.45
N GLU A 332 15.80 -9.87 -19.77
CA GLU A 332 15.08 -8.79 -20.47
C GLU A 332 13.57 -8.86 -20.24
N TYR A 333 12.98 -10.05 -20.31
CA TYR A 333 11.56 -10.23 -20.03
C TYR A 333 11.24 -9.98 -18.56
N CYS A 334 12.07 -10.47 -17.64
CA CYS A 334 11.86 -10.27 -16.21
C CYS A 334 11.88 -8.79 -15.81
N GLU A 335 12.86 -8.04 -16.34
CA GLU A 335 12.98 -6.59 -16.11
C GLU A 335 11.80 -5.83 -16.72
N PHE A 336 11.33 -6.21 -17.91
CA PHE A 336 10.13 -5.63 -18.54
C PHE A 336 8.86 -5.86 -17.71
N MET A 337 8.72 -7.04 -17.10
CA MET A 337 7.59 -7.37 -16.24
C MET A 337 7.69 -6.78 -14.83
N HIS A 338 8.73 -6.00 -14.54
CA HIS A 338 9.05 -5.50 -13.21
C HIS A 338 9.14 -6.61 -12.14
N GLY A 339 9.65 -7.77 -12.55
CA GLY A 339 9.85 -8.93 -11.68
C GLY A 339 11.21 -8.95 -10.99
N TYR A 340 11.38 -9.89 -10.08
CA TYR A 340 12.66 -10.15 -9.41
C TYR A 340 13.37 -11.37 -10.04
N PHE A 341 14.56 -11.15 -10.59
CA PHE A 341 15.33 -12.15 -11.32
C PHE A 341 16.33 -12.86 -10.40
N HIS A 342 16.24 -14.18 -10.26
CA HIS A 342 17.13 -14.96 -9.39
C HIS A 342 18.33 -15.52 -10.17
N GLU A 343 19.50 -14.88 -10.05
CA GLU A 343 20.71 -15.32 -10.76
C GLU A 343 21.28 -16.65 -10.26
N GLU A 344 21.03 -17.02 -9.00
CA GLU A 344 21.62 -18.22 -8.40
C GLU A 344 20.73 -19.46 -8.54
N ALA A 345 19.45 -19.30 -8.88
CA ALA A 345 18.50 -20.40 -9.01
C ALA A 345 18.41 -20.90 -10.46
N THR A 346 18.04 -22.18 -10.61
CA THR A 346 17.78 -22.83 -11.90
C THR A 346 16.32 -23.26 -12.04
N LEU A 347 15.63 -23.47 -10.91
CA LEU A 347 14.24 -23.91 -10.84
C LEU A 347 13.39 -22.94 -10.01
N CYS A 348 12.13 -22.80 -10.40
CA CYS A 348 11.11 -22.05 -9.68
C CYS A 348 10.82 -22.64 -8.29
N SER A 349 10.93 -23.95 -8.11
CA SER A 349 10.79 -24.57 -6.79
C SER A 349 11.88 -24.20 -5.78
N GLN A 350 12.99 -23.63 -6.24
CA GLN A 350 14.12 -23.20 -5.40
C GLN A 350 13.94 -21.77 -4.86
N VAL A 351 12.95 -21.03 -5.34
CA VAL A 351 12.72 -19.62 -4.98
C VAL A 351 11.36 -19.45 -4.31
N HIS A 352 11.27 -18.45 -3.43
CA HIS A 352 10.05 -18.13 -2.69
C HIS A 352 9.47 -16.80 -3.17
N CYS A 353 8.81 -16.81 -4.33
CA CYS A 353 8.34 -15.59 -4.98
C CYS A 353 7.35 -14.75 -4.17
N LEU A 354 6.57 -15.37 -3.28
CA LEU A 354 5.66 -14.60 -2.42
C LEU A 354 6.41 -13.75 -1.39
N ASP A 355 7.59 -14.19 -0.93
CA ASP A 355 8.44 -13.41 0.00
C ASP A 355 8.93 -12.12 -0.66
N GLU A 356 9.35 -12.20 -1.94
CA GLU A 356 9.76 -11.04 -2.75
C GLU A 356 8.60 -10.06 -2.99
N VAL A 357 7.38 -10.56 -3.24
CA VAL A 357 6.20 -9.70 -3.45
C VAL A 357 5.78 -9.01 -2.15
N CYS A 358 5.78 -9.75 -1.04
CA CYS A 358 5.36 -9.24 0.25
C CYS A 358 6.42 -8.27 0.80
N GLY A 359 7.70 -8.60 0.78
CA GLY A 359 8.76 -7.65 1.13
C GLY A 359 8.64 -7.02 2.53
N LEU A 360 9.37 -5.91 2.70
CA LEU A 360 9.66 -5.15 3.93
C LEU A 360 10.37 -5.95 5.04
N LEU A 361 9.82 -7.10 5.44
CA LEU A 361 10.40 -8.03 6.40
C LEU A 361 10.18 -9.46 5.89
N PRO A 362 11.21 -10.31 5.83
CA PRO A 362 11.05 -11.68 5.36
C PRO A 362 10.10 -12.48 6.25
N PHE A 363 9.47 -13.51 5.71
CA PHE A 363 8.69 -14.46 6.51
C PHE A 363 9.58 -15.23 7.49
N LEU A 364 9.05 -15.60 8.67
CA LEU A 364 9.81 -16.47 9.59
C LEU A 364 10.04 -17.86 9.00
N ASN A 365 9.07 -18.34 8.21
CA ASN A 365 9.21 -19.51 7.36
C ASN A 365 8.84 -19.10 5.92
N PRO A 366 9.74 -19.21 4.93
CA PRO A 366 9.47 -18.82 3.55
C PRO A 366 8.24 -19.49 2.90
N GLU A 367 7.77 -20.63 3.44
CA GLU A 367 6.58 -21.33 2.97
C GLU A 367 5.27 -20.91 3.67
N VAL A 368 5.36 -20.10 4.73
CA VAL A 368 4.20 -19.74 5.57
C VAL A 368 4.16 -18.22 5.75
N PRO A 369 3.24 -17.51 5.09
CA PRO A 369 3.06 -16.08 5.29
C PRO A 369 2.56 -15.77 6.70
N ASP A 370 3.18 -14.78 7.35
CA ASP A 370 3.00 -14.47 8.77
C ASP A 370 3.09 -12.96 9.10
N GLN A 371 2.85 -12.07 8.12
CA GLN A 371 3.07 -10.63 8.26
C GLN A 371 1.88 -9.88 8.88
N PHE A 372 1.52 -10.24 10.12
CA PHE A 372 0.41 -9.63 10.87
C PHE A 372 0.59 -8.11 11.10
N TYR A 373 1.84 -7.63 11.12
CA TYR A 373 2.17 -6.21 11.32
C TYR A 373 1.57 -5.30 10.24
N ARG A 374 1.21 -5.85 9.05
CA ARG A 374 0.54 -5.11 7.96
C ARG A 374 -0.79 -4.50 8.37
N LEU A 375 -1.51 -5.10 9.33
CA LEU A 375 -2.78 -4.58 9.82
C LEU A 375 -2.60 -3.23 10.55
N TRP A 376 -1.44 -3.06 11.20
CA TRP A 376 -1.06 -1.82 11.88
C TRP A 376 -0.32 -0.87 10.94
N LEU A 377 0.66 -1.37 10.20
CA LEU A 377 1.57 -0.55 9.42
C LEU A 377 0.87 0.16 8.26
N SER A 378 -0.10 -0.51 7.63
CA SER A 378 -0.87 0.06 6.53
C SER A 378 -1.64 1.33 6.93
N LEU A 379 -1.93 1.55 8.22
CA LEU A 379 -2.56 2.78 8.72
C LEU A 379 -1.71 4.03 8.49
N PHE A 380 -0.38 3.86 8.37
CA PHE A 380 0.58 4.96 8.20
C PHE A 380 0.98 5.17 6.74
N LEU A 381 0.79 4.16 5.89
CA LEU A 381 1.02 4.24 4.45
C LEU A 381 -0.12 4.98 3.77
N HIS A 382 0.15 5.61 2.63
CA HIS A 382 -0.87 6.25 1.80
C HIS A 382 -0.68 5.87 0.34
N ALA A 383 -1.77 5.82 -0.41
CA ALA A 383 -1.74 5.41 -1.82
C ALA A 383 -1.08 6.47 -2.73
N GLY A 384 -0.94 7.71 -2.26
CA GLY A 384 -0.34 8.82 -2.99
C GLY A 384 -0.52 10.17 -2.30
N LEU A 385 -0.08 11.25 -2.96
CA LEU A 385 -0.12 12.61 -2.42
C LEU A 385 -1.54 13.10 -2.13
N VAL A 386 -2.48 12.85 -3.04
CA VAL A 386 -3.86 13.32 -2.90
C VAL A 386 -4.53 12.59 -1.73
N HIS A 387 -4.28 11.29 -1.60
CA HIS A 387 -4.79 10.50 -0.47
C HIS A 387 -4.23 11.02 0.86
N CYS A 388 -2.91 11.25 0.94
CA CYS A 388 -2.28 11.83 2.13
C CYS A 388 -2.85 13.21 2.47
N PHE A 389 -3.06 14.07 1.48
CA PHE A 389 -3.63 15.40 1.67
C PHE A 389 -5.03 15.35 2.29
N VAL A 390 -5.94 14.54 1.74
CA VAL A 390 -7.30 14.36 2.28
C VAL A 390 -7.25 13.84 3.72
N SER A 391 -6.37 12.88 4.00
CA SER A 391 -6.15 12.35 5.35
C SER A 391 -5.65 13.40 6.33
N VAL A 392 -4.70 14.25 5.92
CA VAL A 392 -4.18 15.34 6.76
C VAL A 392 -5.24 16.40 7.03
N VAL A 393 -6.08 16.73 6.04
CA VAL A 393 -7.21 17.65 6.23
C VAL A 393 -8.19 17.09 7.27
N PHE A 394 -8.57 15.82 7.16
CA PHE A 394 -9.39 15.15 8.17
C PHE A 394 -8.73 15.16 9.55
N GLN A 395 -7.43 14.85 9.63
CA GLN A 395 -6.69 14.81 10.89
C GLN A 395 -6.63 16.19 11.57
N MET A 396 -6.32 17.24 10.80
CA MET A 396 -6.22 18.61 11.34
C MET A 396 -7.58 19.22 11.70
N THR A 397 -8.68 18.67 11.17
CA THR A 397 -10.04 19.13 11.46
C THR A 397 -10.70 18.31 12.56
N ILE A 398 -10.95 17.02 12.32
CA ILE A 398 -11.75 16.15 13.20
C ILE A 398 -10.90 15.55 14.32
N LEU A 399 -9.76 14.93 13.97
CA LEU A 399 -8.91 14.26 14.95
C LEU A 399 -8.35 15.25 15.97
N ARG A 400 -7.81 16.39 15.50
CA ARG A 400 -7.31 17.46 16.37
C ARG A 400 -8.37 17.94 17.35
N ASP A 401 -9.59 18.10 16.87
CA ASP A 401 -10.72 18.53 17.68
C ASP A 401 -11.01 17.49 18.75
N LEU A 402 -11.16 16.22 18.39
CA LEU A 402 -11.44 15.11 19.32
C LEU A 402 -10.33 14.92 20.35
N GLU A 403 -9.08 15.10 19.95
CA GLU A 403 -7.94 15.01 20.84
C GLU A 403 -7.91 16.13 21.88
N LYS A 404 -8.29 17.36 21.51
CA LYS A 404 -8.44 18.45 22.49
C LYS A 404 -9.48 18.15 23.56
N LEU A 405 -10.51 17.37 23.22
CA LEU A 405 -11.59 16.96 24.13
C LEU A 405 -11.16 15.81 25.05
N ALA A 406 -10.75 14.69 24.47
CA ALA A 406 -10.56 13.43 25.20
C ALA A 406 -9.09 13.15 25.56
N GLY A 407 -8.15 13.96 25.07
CA GLY A 407 -6.72 13.74 25.27
C GLY A 407 -6.12 12.72 24.32
N TRP A 408 -4.79 12.78 24.19
CA TRP A 408 -4.03 12.02 23.20
C TRP A 408 -4.08 10.50 23.40
N HIS A 409 -3.98 10.03 24.66
CA HIS A 409 -3.99 8.61 24.98
C HIS A 409 -5.26 7.91 24.49
N ARG A 410 -6.43 8.42 24.89
CA ARG A 410 -7.74 7.82 24.59
C ARG A 410 -8.02 7.81 23.09
N ILE A 411 -7.73 8.93 22.42
CA ILE A 411 -7.93 9.06 20.98
C ILE A 411 -6.96 8.18 20.18
N SER A 412 -5.70 8.06 20.61
CA SER A 412 -4.75 7.16 19.95
C SER A 412 -5.20 5.70 20.01
N ILE A 413 -5.73 5.23 21.15
CA ILE A 413 -6.28 3.88 21.31
C ILE A 413 -7.46 3.66 20.37
N ILE A 414 -8.41 4.59 20.33
CA ILE A 414 -9.58 4.49 19.46
C ILE A 414 -9.14 4.45 17.98
N PHE A 415 -8.28 5.39 17.57
CA PHE A 415 -7.80 5.51 16.19
C PHE A 415 -7.13 4.22 15.72
N ILE A 416 -6.21 3.69 16.53
CA ILE A 416 -5.47 2.48 16.19
C ILE A 416 -6.38 1.26 16.14
N LEU A 417 -7.12 1.00 17.22
CA LEU A 417 -7.87 -0.24 17.33
C LEU A 417 -9.01 -0.31 16.31
N SER A 418 -9.65 0.83 16.00
CA SER A 418 -10.67 0.86 14.96
C SER A 418 -10.07 0.67 13.56
N GLY A 419 -8.86 1.20 13.32
CA GLY A 419 -8.11 0.98 12.09
C GLY A 419 -7.74 -0.48 11.87
N ILE A 420 -7.13 -1.12 12.87
CA ILE A 420 -6.77 -2.55 12.82
C ILE A 420 -8.03 -3.40 12.61
N THR A 421 -9.12 -3.09 13.31
CA THR A 421 -10.38 -3.86 13.18
C THR A 421 -10.97 -3.70 11.77
N GLY A 422 -10.91 -2.50 11.18
CA GLY A 422 -11.30 -2.26 9.80
C GLY A 422 -10.44 -3.04 8.80
N ASN A 423 -9.11 -2.95 8.93
CA ASN A 423 -8.16 -3.68 8.09
C ASN A 423 -8.32 -5.19 8.22
N LEU A 424 -8.61 -5.69 9.41
CA LEU A 424 -8.85 -7.10 9.67
C LEU A 424 -10.11 -7.60 8.97
N ALA A 425 -11.21 -6.85 9.05
CA ALA A 425 -12.44 -7.19 8.32
C ALA A 425 -12.21 -7.13 6.81
N SER A 426 -11.52 -6.11 6.31
CA SER A 426 -11.17 -5.98 4.90
C SER A 426 -10.28 -7.11 4.39
N ALA A 427 -9.31 -7.57 5.20
CA ALA A 427 -8.47 -8.72 4.84
C ALA A 427 -9.28 -10.02 4.67
N ILE A 428 -10.41 -10.16 5.36
CA ILE A 428 -11.29 -11.33 5.23
C ILE A 428 -12.11 -11.23 3.95
N PHE A 429 -12.73 -10.08 3.70
CA PHE A 429 -13.73 -9.93 2.65
C PHE A 429 -13.17 -9.46 1.30
N LEU A 430 -12.00 -8.81 1.27
CA LEU A 430 -11.31 -8.31 0.08
C LEU A 430 -9.83 -8.77 0.08
N PRO A 431 -9.57 -10.09 -0.05
CA PRO A 431 -8.24 -10.65 0.18
C PRO A 431 -7.17 -10.20 -0.82
N TYR A 432 -7.56 -9.98 -2.08
CA TYR A 432 -6.63 -9.66 -3.18
C TYR A 432 -6.51 -8.16 -3.49
N ARG A 433 -7.04 -7.29 -2.61
CA ARG A 433 -6.90 -5.83 -2.76
C ARG A 433 -5.90 -5.29 -1.76
N ALA A 434 -4.83 -4.71 -2.30
CA ALA A 434 -3.85 -3.95 -1.54
C ALA A 434 -4.47 -2.64 -1.06
N GLU A 435 -4.46 -2.41 0.25
CA GLU A 435 -4.99 -1.18 0.83
C GLU A 435 -4.03 -0.58 1.84
N VAL A 436 -4.08 0.75 1.88
CA VAL A 436 -3.25 1.61 2.72
C VAL A 436 -4.09 2.78 3.17
N GLY A 437 -3.68 3.41 4.26
CA GLY A 437 -4.27 4.63 4.78
C GLY A 437 -5.08 4.39 6.04
N PRO A 438 -5.24 5.45 6.86
CA PRO A 438 -5.97 5.38 8.11
C PRO A 438 -7.49 5.48 7.94
N ALA A 439 -8.04 5.17 6.77
CA ALA A 439 -9.45 5.46 6.47
C ALA A 439 -10.42 4.76 7.43
N GLY A 440 -10.17 3.49 7.77
CA GLY A 440 -10.93 2.78 8.82
C GLY A 440 -10.84 3.47 10.19
N SER A 441 -9.67 4.00 10.55
CA SER A 441 -9.49 4.81 11.76
C SER A 441 -10.28 6.13 11.72
N GLN A 442 -10.32 6.80 10.57
CA GLN A 442 -11.06 8.04 10.37
C GLN A 442 -12.57 7.83 10.53
N PHE A 443 -13.12 6.74 9.97
CA PHE A 443 -14.52 6.36 10.20
C PHE A 443 -14.79 6.00 11.67
N GLY A 444 -13.83 5.41 12.37
CA GLY A 444 -13.91 5.21 13.83
C GLY A 444 -13.98 6.53 14.62
N LEU A 445 -13.27 7.57 14.17
CA LEU A 445 -13.37 8.91 14.74
C LEU A 445 -14.69 9.61 14.39
N LEU A 446 -15.28 9.35 13.21
CA LEU A 446 -16.64 9.81 12.90
C LEU A 446 -17.67 9.19 13.85
N ALA A 447 -17.50 7.91 14.23
CA ALA A 447 -18.35 7.29 15.24
C ALA A 447 -18.22 7.94 16.63
N CYS A 448 -17.03 8.46 16.98
CA CYS A 448 -16.86 9.25 18.20
C CYS A 448 -17.75 10.50 18.23
N LEU A 449 -17.97 11.15 17.09
CA LEU A 449 -18.87 12.31 16.99
C LEU A 449 -20.34 11.93 17.23
N PHE A 450 -20.75 10.72 16.87
CA PHE A 450 -22.08 10.19 17.20
C PHE A 450 -22.22 9.95 18.70
N VAL A 451 -21.23 9.32 19.34
CA VAL A 451 -21.24 9.11 20.79
C VAL A 451 -21.28 10.45 21.53
N GLU A 452 -20.46 11.43 21.11
CA GLU A 452 -20.49 12.80 21.66
C GLU A 452 -21.89 13.44 21.50
N LEU A 453 -22.53 13.28 20.34
CA LEU A 453 -23.88 13.78 20.07
C LEU A 453 -24.93 13.11 20.96
N PHE A 454 -24.90 11.79 21.12
CA PHE A 454 -25.84 11.07 21.99
C PHE A 454 -25.67 11.45 23.46
N GLN A 455 -24.43 11.66 23.91
CA GLN A 455 -24.16 12.10 25.28
C GLN A 455 -24.60 13.54 25.53
N SER A 456 -24.45 14.42 24.54
CA SER A 456 -24.85 15.83 24.63
C SER A 456 -26.32 16.07 24.26
N TRP A 457 -27.08 15.03 23.89
CA TRP A 457 -28.47 15.12 23.42
C TRP A 457 -29.38 15.96 24.33
N PRO A 458 -29.35 15.83 25.67
CA PRO A 458 -30.20 16.63 26.56
C PRO A 458 -29.83 18.12 26.61
N LEU A 459 -28.61 18.47 26.19
CA LEU A 459 -28.04 19.82 26.28
C LEU A 459 -28.29 20.65 25.01
N LEU A 460 -28.59 20.00 23.88
CA LEU A 460 -28.74 20.64 22.58
C LEU A 460 -30.16 21.19 22.36
N GLU A 461 -30.28 22.33 21.70
CA GLU A 461 -31.61 22.87 21.32
C GLU A 461 -32.32 22.01 20.27
N ARG A 462 -31.58 21.50 19.27
CA ARG A 462 -32.13 20.75 18.12
C ARG A 462 -31.33 19.48 17.84
N PRO A 463 -31.38 18.47 18.72
CA PRO A 463 -30.53 17.27 18.60
C PRO A 463 -30.87 16.42 17.37
N TRP A 464 -32.15 16.32 16.97
CA TRP A 464 -32.55 15.58 15.77
C TRP A 464 -31.97 16.19 14.48
N LYS A 465 -31.96 17.52 14.34
CA LYS A 465 -31.32 18.18 13.20
C LYS A 465 -29.82 17.90 13.16
N ALA A 466 -29.17 17.95 14.31
CA ALA A 466 -27.75 17.64 14.45
C ALA A 466 -27.42 16.18 14.05
N PHE A 467 -28.28 15.23 14.44
CA PHE A 467 -28.18 13.81 14.08
C PHE A 467 -28.37 13.61 12.58
N LEU A 468 -29.44 14.12 11.99
CA LEU A 468 -29.72 13.96 10.56
C LEU A 468 -28.61 14.55 9.69
N ASN A 469 -28.06 15.71 10.06
CA ASN A 469 -26.93 16.31 9.34
C ASN A 469 -25.66 15.45 9.42
N LEU A 470 -25.34 14.91 10.60
CA LEU A 470 -24.16 14.05 10.77
C LEU A 470 -24.33 12.72 10.03
N SER A 471 -25.53 12.13 10.12
CA SER A 471 -25.90 10.92 9.37
C SER A 471 -25.84 11.15 7.86
N ALA A 472 -26.30 12.30 7.34
CA ALA A 472 -26.20 12.62 5.92
C ALA A 472 -24.74 12.67 5.43
N ILE A 473 -23.83 13.25 6.22
CA ILE A 473 -22.39 13.26 5.90
C ILE A 473 -21.83 11.84 5.85
N VAL A 474 -22.11 11.02 6.87
CA VAL A 474 -21.59 9.64 6.92
C VAL A 474 -22.18 8.77 5.81
N LEU A 475 -23.48 8.90 5.52
CA LEU A 475 -24.13 8.19 4.40
C LEU A 475 -23.53 8.62 3.05
N PHE A 476 -23.23 9.91 2.86
CA PHE A 476 -22.54 10.38 1.67
C PHE A 476 -21.14 9.78 1.53
N LEU A 477 -20.39 9.67 2.63
CA LEU A 477 -19.07 9.05 2.63
C LEU A 477 -19.14 7.53 2.33
N PHE A 478 -20.12 6.82 2.87
CA PHE A 478 -20.37 5.42 2.53
C PHE A 478 -20.82 5.24 1.06
N ALA A 479 -21.58 6.18 0.51
CA ALA A 479 -21.96 6.19 -0.90
C ALA A 479 -20.74 6.43 -1.81
N CYS A 480 -19.86 7.36 -1.44
CA CYS A 480 -18.55 7.52 -2.11
C CYS A 480 -17.71 6.25 -1.97
N GLY A 481 -17.81 5.56 -0.84
CA GLY A 481 -17.15 4.29 -0.58
C GLY A 481 -17.59 3.13 -1.49
N LEU A 482 -18.64 3.29 -2.29
CA LEU A 482 -19.03 2.32 -3.33
C LEU A 482 -18.17 2.42 -4.59
N LEU A 483 -17.21 3.35 -4.64
CA LEU A 483 -16.25 3.47 -5.73
C LEU A 483 -15.18 2.37 -5.62
N PRO A 484 -14.71 1.80 -6.75
CA PRO A 484 -13.85 0.62 -6.78
C PRO A 484 -12.50 0.77 -6.06
N TRP A 485 -12.07 2.00 -5.80
CA TRP A 485 -10.78 2.32 -5.18
C TRP A 485 -10.83 2.56 -3.67
N ILE A 486 -12.03 2.50 -3.10
CA ILE A 486 -12.28 2.83 -1.70
C ILE A 486 -12.76 1.58 -0.99
N ASP A 487 -12.17 1.28 0.17
CA ASP A 487 -12.57 0.13 0.96
C ASP A 487 -13.69 0.47 1.95
N ASN A 488 -14.91 0.17 1.53
CA ASN A 488 -16.08 0.38 2.36
C ASN A 488 -16.20 -0.64 3.51
N ILE A 489 -15.58 -1.82 3.42
CA ILE A 489 -15.60 -2.81 4.50
C ILE A 489 -14.78 -2.30 5.67
N ALA A 490 -13.55 -1.83 5.45
CA ALA A 490 -12.78 -1.19 6.52
C ALA A 490 -13.50 0.03 7.10
N HIS A 491 -14.22 0.80 6.29
CA HIS A 491 -15.01 1.92 6.79
C HIS A 491 -16.15 1.48 7.72
N ILE A 492 -16.92 0.46 7.34
CA ILE A 492 -18.05 -0.06 8.13
C ILE A 492 -17.55 -0.64 9.45
N PHE A 493 -16.56 -1.53 9.41
CA PHE A 493 -16.02 -2.17 10.61
C PHE A 493 -15.19 -1.20 11.46
N GLY A 494 -14.52 -0.23 10.85
CA GLY A 494 -13.87 0.89 11.53
C GLY A 494 -14.86 1.80 12.25
N PHE A 495 -15.99 2.13 11.62
CA PHE A 495 -17.08 2.87 12.26
C PHE A 495 -17.71 2.08 13.42
N LEU A 496 -18.02 0.80 13.22
CA LEU A 496 -18.62 -0.07 14.23
C LEU A 496 -17.71 -0.24 15.45
N SER A 497 -16.44 -0.58 15.22
CA SER A 497 -15.44 -0.70 16.30
C SER A 497 -15.18 0.64 16.97
N GLY A 498 -15.09 1.74 16.22
CA GLY A 498 -14.96 3.08 16.75
C GLY A 498 -16.14 3.50 17.62
N LEU A 499 -17.38 3.10 17.27
CA LEU A 499 -18.57 3.35 18.08
C LEU A 499 -18.46 2.64 19.45
N LEU A 500 -18.07 1.37 19.45
CA LEU A 500 -17.87 0.58 20.66
C LEU A 500 -16.73 1.14 21.54
N LEU A 501 -15.59 1.45 20.92
CA LEU A 501 -14.44 2.04 21.59
C LEU A 501 -14.73 3.45 22.13
N ALA A 502 -15.52 4.24 21.40
CA ALA A 502 -15.94 5.57 21.85
C ALA A 502 -16.80 5.51 23.12
N PHE A 503 -17.72 4.54 23.23
CA PHE A 503 -18.43 4.28 24.49
C PHE A 503 -17.51 3.76 25.61
N ALA A 504 -16.38 3.13 25.30
CA ALA A 504 -15.46 2.70 26.34
C ALA A 504 -14.57 3.84 26.86
N PHE A 505 -14.05 4.67 25.93
CA PHE A 505 -12.92 5.54 26.22
C PHE A 505 -13.25 7.04 26.27
N LEU A 506 -14.34 7.53 25.67
CA LEU A 506 -14.66 8.96 25.72
C LEU A 506 -15.08 9.42 27.13
N PRO A 507 -14.75 10.67 27.51
CA PRO A 507 -15.18 11.22 28.80
C PRO A 507 -16.70 11.42 28.86
N TYR A 508 -17.29 11.15 30.02
CA TYR A 508 -18.74 11.19 30.24
C TYR A 508 -19.18 12.33 31.16
N ILE A 509 -20.32 12.96 30.84
CA ILE A 509 -21.03 13.90 31.72
C ILE A 509 -22.06 13.14 32.54
N THR A 510 -21.93 12.99 33.86
CA THR A 510 -22.83 12.17 34.70
C THR A 510 -24.00 12.96 35.30
N PHE A 511 -25.22 12.47 35.15
CA PHE A 511 -26.45 13.04 35.74
C PHE A 511 -26.90 12.20 36.96
N GLY A 512 -26.09 12.20 38.03
CA GLY A 512 -26.39 11.47 39.28
C GLY A 512 -25.81 10.06 39.40
N THR A 513 -26.06 9.39 40.53
CA THR A 513 -25.44 8.10 40.90
C THR A 513 -25.93 6.91 40.07
N SER A 514 -27.23 6.86 39.75
CA SER A 514 -27.82 5.82 38.89
C SER A 514 -27.25 5.90 37.46
N ASP A 515 -27.09 7.11 36.93
CA ASP A 515 -26.50 7.34 35.61
C ASP A 515 -25.00 6.95 35.57
N GLN A 516 -24.28 7.14 36.68
CA GLN A 516 -22.90 6.69 36.82
C GLN A 516 -22.78 5.15 36.75
N TYR A 517 -23.67 4.41 37.42
CA TYR A 517 -23.68 2.94 37.34
C TYR A 517 -24.03 2.47 35.92
N ARG A 518 -25.06 3.06 35.30
CA ARG A 518 -25.45 2.76 33.92
C ARG A 518 -24.30 2.97 32.94
N LYS A 519 -23.51 4.03 33.10
CA LYS A 519 -22.33 4.31 32.26
C LYS A 519 -21.20 3.31 32.46
N ARG A 520 -20.93 2.90 33.70
CA ARG A 520 -19.97 1.82 33.99
C ARG A 520 -20.39 0.51 33.34
N ALA A 521 -21.68 0.16 33.44
CA ALA A 521 -22.22 -1.03 32.78
C ALA A 521 -22.09 -0.93 31.24
N LEU A 522 -22.40 0.23 30.65
CA LEU A 522 -22.24 0.48 29.22
C LEU A 522 -20.77 0.32 28.77
N ILE A 523 -19.81 0.86 29.52
CA ILE A 523 -18.37 0.70 29.22
C ILE A 523 -17.99 -0.78 29.21
N LEU A 524 -18.38 -1.54 30.24
CA LEU A 524 -18.07 -2.97 30.35
C LEU A 524 -18.69 -3.78 29.20
N VAL A 525 -19.98 -3.55 28.92
CA VAL A 525 -20.67 -4.23 27.81
C VAL A 525 -20.02 -3.87 26.48
N SER A 526 -19.69 -2.60 26.25
CA SER A 526 -19.07 -2.16 24.99
C SER A 526 -17.69 -2.79 24.78
N LEU A 527 -16.87 -2.89 25.84
CA LEU A 527 -15.57 -3.57 25.79
C LEU A 527 -15.71 -5.07 25.54
N LEU A 528 -16.69 -5.74 26.16
CA LEU A 528 -16.94 -7.16 25.92
C LEU A 528 -17.40 -7.41 24.48
N VAL A 529 -18.30 -6.58 23.95
CA VAL A 529 -18.77 -6.68 22.56
C VAL A 529 -17.64 -6.40 21.58
N PHE A 530 -16.79 -5.40 21.84
CA PHE A 530 -15.61 -5.12 21.02
C PHE A 530 -14.62 -6.30 21.04
N ALA A 531 -14.31 -6.85 22.22
CA ALA A 531 -13.42 -8.00 22.34
C ALA A 531 -13.98 -9.22 21.60
N GLY A 532 -15.29 -9.47 21.71
CA GLY A 532 -15.97 -10.53 20.96
C GLY A 532 -15.89 -10.34 19.44
N LEU A 533 -16.17 -9.12 18.95
CA LEU A 533 -16.05 -8.77 17.54
C LEU A 533 -14.62 -8.96 17.03
N PHE A 534 -13.64 -8.42 17.74
CA PHE A 534 -12.22 -8.53 17.37
C PHE A 534 -11.76 -10.00 17.34
N ALA A 535 -12.08 -10.76 18.39
CA ALA A 535 -11.75 -12.18 18.46
C ALA A 535 -12.42 -12.98 17.33
N SER A 536 -13.70 -12.71 17.02
CA SER A 536 -14.38 -13.40 15.91
C SER A 536 -13.71 -13.12 14.56
N LEU A 537 -13.28 -11.88 14.32
CA LEU A 537 -12.59 -11.53 13.08
C LEU A 537 -11.22 -12.20 12.99
N VAL A 538 -10.47 -12.29 14.09
CA VAL A 538 -9.19 -13.01 14.13
C VAL A 538 -9.39 -14.51 13.85
N ILE A 539 -10.41 -15.13 14.46
CA ILE A 539 -10.75 -16.54 14.23
C ILE A 539 -11.14 -16.77 12.77
N TRP A 540 -11.96 -15.89 12.18
CA TRP A 540 -12.33 -16.00 10.78
C TRP A 540 -11.17 -15.75 9.83
N LEU A 541 -10.20 -14.90 10.18
CA LEU A 541 -9.03 -14.71 9.34
C LEU A 541 -8.14 -15.96 9.34
N TYR A 542 -7.79 -16.50 10.51
CA TYR A 542 -6.75 -17.54 10.61
C TYR A 542 -7.26 -18.99 10.66
N VAL A 543 -8.49 -19.23 11.12
CA VAL A 543 -9.01 -20.59 11.34
C VAL A 543 -10.08 -20.96 10.31
N TYR A 544 -11.07 -20.08 10.13
CA TYR A 544 -12.21 -20.34 9.25
C TYR A 544 -12.38 -19.21 8.22
N PRO A 545 -11.58 -19.18 7.14
CA PRO A 545 -11.68 -18.15 6.13
C PRO A 545 -13.03 -18.19 5.43
N ILE A 546 -13.86 -17.19 5.72
CA ILE A 546 -15.18 -17.04 5.14
C ILE A 546 -15.06 -16.31 3.79
N HIS A 547 -15.64 -16.88 2.74
CA HIS A 547 -15.78 -16.21 1.46
C HIS A 547 -17.27 -15.99 1.15
N TRP A 548 -17.74 -14.76 1.32
CA TRP A 548 -19.11 -14.36 0.98
C TRP A 548 -19.09 -13.39 -0.20
N PRO A 549 -19.38 -13.87 -1.43
CA PRO A 549 -19.26 -13.05 -2.63
C PRO A 549 -20.12 -11.78 -2.63
N TRP A 550 -21.24 -11.80 -1.90
CA TRP A 550 -22.16 -10.66 -1.83
C TRP A 550 -21.59 -9.46 -1.04
N ILE A 551 -20.63 -9.68 -0.14
CA ILE A 551 -20.02 -8.59 0.64
C ILE A 551 -19.17 -7.69 -0.24
N GLU A 552 -18.61 -8.20 -1.34
CA GLU A 552 -17.86 -7.39 -2.29
C GLU A 552 -18.72 -6.25 -2.88
N TYR A 553 -20.04 -6.45 -2.99
CA TYR A 553 -20.97 -5.40 -3.45
C TYR A 553 -21.14 -4.24 -2.47
N LEU A 554 -20.81 -4.43 -1.18
CA LEU A 554 -20.76 -3.33 -0.22
C LEU A 554 -19.60 -2.38 -0.49
N THR A 555 -18.57 -2.85 -1.21
CA THR A 555 -17.39 -2.06 -1.62
C THR A 555 -17.54 -1.50 -3.02
N CYS A 556 -18.05 -2.29 -3.95
CA CYS A 556 -18.21 -1.85 -5.32
C CYS A 556 -19.58 -2.25 -5.85
N PHE A 557 -20.43 -1.24 -6.04
CA PHE A 557 -21.72 -1.45 -6.70
C PHE A 557 -21.53 -1.35 -8.22
N PRO A 558 -21.88 -2.38 -9.01
CA PRO A 558 -21.62 -2.41 -10.45
C PRO A 558 -22.58 -1.47 -11.20
N PHE A 559 -22.30 -0.16 -11.16
CA PHE A 559 -23.05 0.84 -11.93
C PHE A 559 -22.93 0.62 -13.44
N THR A 560 -21.80 0.07 -13.90
CA THR A 560 -21.60 -0.42 -15.27
C THR A 560 -20.82 -1.75 -15.22
N SER A 561 -20.88 -2.55 -16.30
CA SER A 561 -20.25 -3.87 -16.37
C SER A 561 -18.72 -3.84 -16.14
N ARG A 562 -18.06 -2.71 -16.42
CA ARG A 562 -16.61 -2.53 -16.28
C ARG A 562 -16.19 -1.80 -14.99
N PHE A 563 -17.15 -1.31 -14.19
CA PHE A 563 -16.83 -0.44 -13.05
C PHE A 563 -16.30 -1.21 -11.83
N CYS A 564 -16.85 -2.40 -11.62
CA CYS A 564 -16.49 -3.30 -10.52
C CYS A 564 -15.94 -4.63 -11.02
N GLU A 565 -15.52 -4.67 -12.28
CA GLU A 565 -14.94 -5.87 -12.86
C GLU A 565 -13.76 -6.30 -11.99
N LYS A 566 -13.80 -7.56 -11.55
CA LYS A 566 -12.63 -8.20 -10.95
C LYS A 566 -11.62 -8.27 -12.08
N TYR A 567 -10.78 -7.23 -12.20
CA TYR A 567 -9.75 -7.21 -13.21
C TYR A 567 -8.93 -8.48 -13.02
N GLU A 568 -9.05 -9.40 -13.98
CA GLU A 568 -8.52 -10.74 -13.89
C GLU A 568 -7.05 -10.63 -13.46
N LEU A 569 -6.78 -11.16 -12.27
CA LEU A 569 -5.46 -11.31 -11.67
C LEU A 569 -4.64 -12.39 -12.41
N ASP A 570 -4.99 -12.66 -13.66
CA ASP A 570 -4.27 -13.50 -14.59
C ASP A 570 -3.58 -12.53 -15.58
N GLN A 571 -2.58 -11.81 -15.06
CA GLN A 571 -1.64 -10.98 -15.82
C GLN A 571 -0.80 -11.78 -16.84
N VAL A 572 -1.16 -13.02 -17.12
CA VAL A 572 -0.58 -13.89 -18.15
C VAL A 572 -1.70 -14.24 -19.13
N LEU A 573 -2.20 -13.25 -19.87
CA LEU A 573 -2.90 -13.56 -21.11
C LEU A 573 -1.83 -13.93 -22.14
N HIS A 574 -1.77 -15.22 -22.47
CA HIS A 574 -0.90 -15.81 -23.49
C HIS A 574 -1.08 -15.18 -24.87
#